data_AF-X1DR95-F1
#
_entry.id   AF-X1DR95-F1
#
_cell.length_a   1.000
_cell.length_b   1.000
_cell.length_c   1.000
_cell.angle_alpha   90.00
_cell.angle_beta   90.00
_cell.angle_gamma   90.00
#
_symmetry.space_group_name_H-M   'P 1'
#
loop_
_entity.id
_entity.type
_entity.pdbx_description
1 polymer ?
#
loop_
_entity_poly.entity_id
_entity_poly.type
_entity_poly.pdbx_seq_one_letter_code
_entity_poly.pdbx_strand_id
1 'polypeptide(L)'
;SQFIPPHARSFVGRVKGAQEAHEAIRPTRIRREPPLIKSYLTAAQFRLYEIIWKRMVASQMSAALFDNTTVDIKARCSASRTGYLFRTSCSVNTFPGFIILYTEGKDEAERDEGKSSLLPQLKKGDELRLLGLFPEQHFTQPPPRFT
;
A
#
# COMPACT_ATOMS: atom_id res chain seq x y z
N SER A 1 14.63 -9.31 -15.87
CA SER A 1 13.71 -8.16 -15.92
C SER A 1 12.55 -8.34 -14.93
N GLN A 2 12.80 -8.31 -13.62
CA GLN A 2 11.79 -8.68 -12.58
C GLN A 2 10.57 -7.75 -12.51
N PHE A 3 10.69 -6.51 -12.99
CA PHE A 3 9.61 -5.50 -12.99
C PHE A 3 8.65 -5.59 -14.19
N ILE A 4 8.92 -6.48 -15.15
CA ILE A 4 8.04 -6.69 -16.31
C ILE A 4 7.17 -7.92 -16.02
N PRO A 5 5.83 -7.81 -16.08
CA PRO A 5 4.95 -8.93 -15.85
C PRO A 5 5.08 -9.96 -17.00
N PRO A 6 4.72 -11.23 -16.76
CA PRO A 6 4.83 -12.29 -17.77
C PRO A 6 3.93 -12.05 -19.00
N HIS A 7 2.82 -11.34 -18.82
CA HIS A 7 1.90 -10.96 -19.88
C HIS A 7 1.45 -9.50 -19.70
N ALA A 8 1.06 -8.86 -20.79
CA ALA A 8 0.51 -7.50 -20.76
C ALA A 8 -0.76 -7.46 -19.91
N ARG A 9 -0.91 -6.41 -19.09
CA ARG A 9 -2.05 -6.29 -18.18
C ARG A 9 -3.17 -5.50 -18.87
N SER A 10 -4.37 -6.09 -18.93
CA SER A 10 -5.57 -5.43 -19.42
C SER A 10 -6.47 -5.01 -18.25
N PHE A 11 -6.97 -3.78 -18.30
CA PHE A 11 -7.89 -3.23 -17.30
C PHE A 11 -9.14 -2.74 -18.02
N VAL A 12 -10.19 -3.55 -18.02
CA VAL A 12 -11.46 -3.24 -18.70
C VAL A 12 -12.51 -2.93 -17.63
N GLY A 13 -12.90 -1.66 -17.52
CA GLY A 13 -14.00 -1.21 -16.67
C GLY A 13 -15.26 -0.95 -17.49
N ARG A 14 -16.42 -1.40 -17.01
CA ARG A 14 -17.72 -1.00 -17.59
C ARG A 14 -18.17 0.31 -16.95
N VAL A 15 -18.21 1.39 -17.73
CA VAL A 15 -18.69 2.69 -17.27
C VAL A 15 -20.16 2.86 -17.70
N LYS A 16 -21.06 3.21 -16.77
CA LYS A 16 -22.45 3.57 -17.11
C LYS A 16 -22.44 4.91 -17.85
N GLY A 17 -22.99 4.95 -19.07
CA GLY A 17 -23.02 6.17 -19.90
C GLY A 17 -21.83 6.34 -20.87
N ALA A 18 -21.07 5.27 -21.13
CA ALA A 18 -19.78 5.29 -21.85
C ALA A 18 -19.83 5.56 -23.38
N GLN A 19 -20.76 6.35 -23.90
CA GLN A 19 -20.85 6.57 -25.35
C GLN A 19 -19.56 7.19 -25.94
N GLU A 20 -18.80 7.97 -25.17
CA GLU A 20 -17.60 8.70 -25.64
C GLU A 20 -16.27 8.29 -24.95
N ALA A 21 -16.31 7.35 -23.98
CA ALA A 21 -15.12 6.97 -23.19
C ALA A 21 -14.44 5.73 -23.78
N HIS A 22 -13.56 5.94 -24.76
CA HIS A 22 -12.90 4.84 -25.48
C HIS A 22 -11.58 4.37 -24.84
N GLU A 23 -10.92 5.20 -24.03
CA GLU A 23 -9.62 4.90 -23.44
C GLU A 23 -9.42 5.56 -22.07
N ALA A 24 -8.52 4.99 -21.24
CA ALA A 24 -8.07 5.62 -20.01
C ALA A 24 -7.23 6.88 -20.27
N ILE A 25 -7.23 7.82 -19.32
CA ILE A 25 -6.31 8.98 -19.36
C ILE A 25 -4.87 8.46 -19.27
N ARG A 26 -4.11 8.64 -20.36
CA ARG A 26 -2.75 8.14 -20.51
C ARG A 26 -1.93 9.08 -21.39
N PRO A 27 -0.58 9.03 -21.33
CA PRO A 27 0.24 9.73 -22.30
C PRO A 27 -0.11 9.30 -23.73
N THR A 28 -0.18 10.26 -24.65
CA THR A 28 -0.40 10.01 -26.08
C THR A 28 0.69 9.12 -26.69
N ARG A 29 1.94 9.24 -26.19
CA ARG A 29 3.06 8.36 -26.52
C ARG A 29 3.90 8.12 -25.26
N ILE A 30 4.18 6.87 -24.95
CA ILE A 30 4.90 6.52 -23.71
C ILE A 30 6.37 7.02 -23.70
N ARG A 31 7.00 7.11 -24.88
CA ARG A 31 8.36 7.63 -25.08
C ARG A 31 8.51 9.14 -24.79
N ARG A 32 7.41 9.85 -24.53
CA ARG A 32 7.45 11.24 -24.06
C ARG A 32 7.69 11.24 -22.54
N GLU A 33 8.86 10.84 -22.10
CA GLU A 33 9.18 10.81 -20.68
C GLU A 33 9.06 12.20 -20.05
N PRO A 34 8.65 12.34 -18.78
CA PRO A 34 8.42 13.65 -18.16
C PRO A 34 9.59 14.64 -18.35
N PRO A 35 10.87 14.28 -18.16
CA PRO A 35 11.99 15.21 -18.36
C PRO A 35 12.05 15.81 -19.78
N LEU A 36 11.66 15.05 -20.80
CA LEU A 36 11.76 15.46 -22.21
C LEU A 36 10.73 16.52 -22.60
N ILE A 37 9.61 16.59 -21.88
CA ILE A 37 8.52 17.52 -22.21
C ILE A 37 8.37 18.67 -21.21
N LYS A 38 9.12 18.63 -20.10
CA LYS A 38 9.05 19.60 -19.00
C LYS A 38 9.18 21.05 -19.46
N SER A 39 10.06 21.33 -20.42
CA SER A 39 10.31 22.67 -20.96
C SER A 39 9.11 23.28 -21.69
N TYR A 40 8.16 22.46 -22.13
CA TYR A 40 6.99 22.89 -22.90
C TYR A 40 5.73 23.04 -22.04
N LEU A 41 5.82 22.79 -20.73
CA LEU A 41 4.68 22.77 -19.81
C LEU A 41 4.87 23.77 -18.68
N THR A 42 3.76 24.31 -18.19
CA THR A 42 3.76 25.01 -16.90
C THR A 42 4.03 24.03 -15.76
N ALA A 43 4.42 24.52 -14.60
CA ALA A 43 4.69 23.68 -13.43
C ALA A 43 3.49 22.80 -13.04
N ALA A 44 2.26 23.33 -13.12
CA ALA A 44 1.04 22.59 -12.81
C ALA A 44 0.76 21.49 -13.85
N GLN A 45 0.89 21.80 -15.15
CA GLN A 45 0.73 20.83 -16.23
C GLN A 45 1.77 19.72 -16.15
N PHE A 46 3.02 20.06 -15.83
CA PHE A 46 4.09 19.09 -15.66
C PHE A 46 3.80 18.13 -14.51
N ARG A 47 3.38 18.63 -13.34
CA ARG A 47 3.01 17.77 -12.19
C ARG A 47 1.88 16.81 -12.54
N LEU A 48 0.83 17.30 -13.22
CA LEU A 48 -0.28 16.46 -13.66
C LEU A 48 0.18 15.41 -14.67
N TYR A 49 0.97 15.81 -15.66
CA TYR A 49 1.53 14.89 -16.65
C TYR A 49 2.39 13.81 -16.01
N GLU A 50 3.26 14.19 -15.06
CA GLU A 50 4.14 13.27 -14.35
C GLU A 50 3.35 12.20 -13.59
N ILE A 51 2.26 12.58 -12.91
CA ILE A 51 1.35 11.66 -12.22
C ILE A 51 0.70 10.70 -13.22
N ILE A 52 0.15 11.22 -14.34
CA ILE A 52 -0.49 10.40 -15.39
C ILE A 52 0.52 9.42 -16.00
N TRP A 53 1.74 9.87 -16.29
CA TRP A 53 2.79 9.06 -16.87
C TRP A 53 3.24 7.95 -15.92
N LYS A 54 3.52 8.27 -14.65
CA LYS A 54 3.92 7.29 -13.63
C LYS A 54 2.82 6.25 -13.41
N ARG A 55 1.56 6.68 -13.33
CA ARG A 55 0.40 5.78 -13.18
C ARG A 55 0.24 4.84 -14.38
N MET A 56 0.40 5.34 -15.60
CA MET A 56 0.33 4.52 -16.82
C MET A 56 1.43 3.45 -16.84
N VAL A 57 2.70 3.83 -16.59
CA VAL A 57 3.81 2.88 -16.60
C VAL A 57 3.66 1.86 -15.47
N ALA A 58 3.35 2.31 -14.26
CA ALA A 58 3.12 1.45 -13.10
C ALA A 58 2.00 0.41 -13.35
N SER A 59 0.95 0.77 -14.09
CA SER A 59 -0.13 -0.16 -14.43
C SER A 59 0.34 -1.41 -15.19
N GLN A 60 1.43 -1.29 -15.96
CA GLN A 60 2.02 -2.36 -16.75
C GLN A 60 3.24 -3.01 -16.08
N MET A 61 3.58 -2.64 -14.85
CA MET A 61 4.66 -3.25 -14.07
C MET A 61 4.17 -4.48 -13.30
N SER A 62 5.12 -5.33 -12.88
CA SER A 62 4.86 -6.46 -11.98
C SER A 62 4.23 -5.98 -10.65
N ALA A 63 3.39 -6.83 -10.06
CA ALA A 63 2.82 -6.57 -8.74
C ALA A 63 3.92 -6.49 -7.66
N ALA A 64 3.67 -5.70 -6.62
CA ALA A 64 4.48 -5.76 -5.41
C ALA A 64 4.19 -7.06 -4.65
N LEU A 65 5.22 -7.63 -4.01
CA LEU A 65 5.10 -8.81 -3.17
C LEU A 65 5.39 -8.43 -1.72
N PHE A 66 4.56 -8.95 -0.82
CA PHE A 66 4.64 -8.71 0.61
C PHE A 66 4.59 -10.03 1.35
N ASP A 67 5.45 -10.17 2.34
CA ASP A 67 5.42 -11.27 3.30
C ASP A 67 4.67 -10.80 4.54
N ASN A 68 3.48 -11.37 4.75
CA ASN A 68 2.63 -11.07 5.90
C ASN A 68 2.88 -12.11 6.99
N THR A 69 3.34 -11.65 8.14
CA THR A 69 3.58 -12.47 9.33
C THR A 69 2.58 -12.09 10.41
N THR A 70 1.81 -13.05 10.90
CA THR A 70 0.92 -12.89 12.06
C THR A 70 1.40 -13.80 13.19
N VAL A 71 1.52 -13.24 14.38
CA VAL A 71 1.98 -13.94 15.58
C VAL A 71 0.90 -13.88 16.65
N ASP A 72 0.49 -15.06 17.10
CA ASP A 72 -0.46 -15.25 18.19
C ASP A 72 0.29 -15.63 19.47
N ILE A 73 0.18 -14.79 20.49
CA ILE A 73 0.89 -14.93 21.76
C ILE A 73 -0.13 -15.30 22.84
N LYS A 74 -0.06 -16.54 23.32
CA LYS A 74 -0.87 -17.00 24.45
C LYS A 74 -0.22 -16.56 25.75
N ALA A 75 -0.94 -15.80 26.57
CA ALA A 75 -0.49 -15.34 27.87
C ALA A 75 -1.39 -15.86 28.98
N ARG A 76 -0.81 -16.13 30.15
CA ARG A 76 -1.53 -16.47 31.38
C ARG A 76 -1.12 -15.50 32.47
N CYS A 77 -2.08 -15.10 33.30
CA CYS A 77 -1.82 -14.25 34.46
C CYS A 77 -1.93 -15.07 35.73
N SER A 78 -1.01 -14.94 36.68
CA SER A 78 -1.10 -15.67 37.95
C SER A 78 -2.33 -15.26 38.79
N ALA A 79 -2.84 -14.04 38.59
CA ALA A 79 -3.99 -13.51 39.32
C ALA A 79 -5.34 -13.89 38.69
N SER A 80 -5.36 -14.51 37.51
CA SER A 80 -6.59 -14.84 36.78
C SER A 80 -6.50 -16.24 36.18
N ARG A 81 -7.57 -17.02 36.29
CA ARG A 81 -7.66 -18.33 35.62
C ARG A 81 -7.91 -18.22 34.11
N THR A 82 -8.16 -17.01 33.61
CA THR A 82 -8.42 -16.75 32.20
C THR A 82 -7.12 -16.71 31.40
N GLY A 83 -7.07 -17.42 30.27
CA GLY A 83 -6.01 -17.29 29.28
C GLY A 83 -6.29 -16.09 28.37
N TYR A 84 -5.24 -15.36 28.01
CA TYR A 84 -5.29 -14.21 27.11
C TYR A 84 -4.60 -14.54 25.79
N LEU A 85 -5.06 -13.91 24.71
CA LEU A 85 -4.44 -14.00 23.39
C LEU A 85 -4.11 -12.60 22.91
N PHE A 86 -2.82 -12.33 22.73
CA PHE A 86 -2.34 -11.13 22.04
C PHE A 86 -2.02 -11.50 20.60
N ARG A 87 -2.26 -10.57 19.68
CA ARG A 87 -1.94 -10.73 18.26
C ARG A 87 -1.13 -9.53 17.79
N THR A 88 -0.09 -9.81 17.02
CA THR A 88 0.62 -8.79 16.25
C THR A 88 0.77 -9.26 14.81
N SER A 89 0.79 -8.32 13.89
CA SER A 89 0.96 -8.58 12.47
C SER A 89 2.00 -7.62 11.90
N CYS A 90 2.82 -8.12 10.99
CA CYS A 90 3.80 -7.35 10.24
C CYS A 90 3.70 -7.71 8.76
N SER A 91 3.91 -6.73 7.89
CA SER A 91 3.96 -6.90 6.44
C SER A 91 5.29 -6.35 5.95
N VAL A 92 6.08 -7.18 5.29
CA VAL A 92 7.40 -6.81 4.76
C VAL A 92 7.34 -6.84 3.25
N ASN A 93 7.69 -5.73 2.60
CA ASN A 93 7.80 -5.66 1.15
C ASN A 93 9.04 -6.45 0.69
N THR A 94 8.83 -7.60 0.06
CA THR A 94 9.90 -8.45 -0.49
C THR A 94 10.25 -8.12 -1.93
N PHE A 95 9.30 -7.52 -2.66
CA PHE A 95 9.54 -7.01 -4.00
C PHE A 95 8.66 -5.79 -4.26
N PRO A 96 9.22 -4.60 -4.54
CA PRO A 96 8.43 -3.39 -4.63
C PRO A 96 7.52 -3.32 -5.86
N GLY A 97 7.78 -4.07 -6.93
CA GLY A 97 6.96 -4.05 -8.14
C GLY A 97 6.68 -2.63 -8.64
N PHE A 98 5.42 -2.35 -8.97
CA PHE A 98 4.98 -1.03 -9.45
C PHE A 98 5.11 0.10 -8.40
N ILE A 99 5.17 -0.22 -7.10
CA ILE A 99 5.20 0.75 -5.99
C ILE A 99 6.46 1.62 -6.04
N ILE A 100 7.54 1.11 -6.63
CA ILE A 100 8.79 1.88 -6.83
C ILE A 100 8.56 3.15 -7.67
N LEU A 101 7.56 3.14 -8.55
CA LEU A 101 7.28 4.21 -9.48
C LEU A 101 6.05 5.03 -9.09
N TYR A 102 5.02 4.38 -8.54
CA TYR A 102 3.76 5.02 -8.20
C TYR A 102 3.11 4.37 -6.99
N THR A 103 2.78 5.19 -6.00
CA THR A 103 1.97 4.84 -4.83
C THR A 103 0.83 5.84 -4.75
N GLU A 104 -0.40 5.37 -4.51
CA GLU A 104 -1.51 6.28 -4.27
C GLU A 104 -1.28 7.05 -2.97
N GLY A 105 -1.58 8.35 -2.98
CA GLY A 105 -1.58 9.15 -1.76
C GLY A 105 -2.67 8.64 -0.83
N LYS A 106 -2.30 8.28 0.40
CA LYS A 106 -3.28 7.95 1.45
C LYS A 106 -3.81 9.24 2.08
N ASP A 107 -5.09 9.26 2.37
CA ASP A 107 -5.71 10.32 3.17
C ASP A 107 -5.02 10.40 4.55
N GLU A 108 -4.97 11.62 5.11
CA GLU A 108 -4.28 11.92 6.39
C GLU A 108 -4.70 10.97 7.53
N ALA A 109 -5.95 10.49 7.53
CA ALA A 109 -6.49 9.61 8.57
C ALA A 109 -5.93 8.17 8.57
N GLU A 110 -5.34 7.70 7.46
CA GLU A 110 -4.80 6.33 7.35
C GLU A 110 -3.27 6.24 7.59
N ARG A 111 -2.61 7.34 7.93
CA ARG A 111 -1.14 7.37 8.01
C ARG A 111 -0.56 6.73 9.27
N ASP A 112 -1.34 6.57 10.33
CA ASP A 112 -0.82 6.18 11.64
C ASP A 112 -0.79 4.66 11.91
N GLU A 113 -1.49 3.84 11.11
CA GLU A 113 -1.53 2.38 11.33
C GLU A 113 -0.36 1.60 10.68
N GLY A 114 0.60 2.31 10.07
CA GLY A 114 1.47 1.72 9.05
C GLY A 114 2.96 1.65 9.36
N LYS A 115 3.44 2.01 10.56
CA LYS A 115 4.84 1.73 10.93
C LYS A 115 4.98 0.24 11.24
N SER A 116 5.09 -0.57 10.19
CA SER A 116 5.45 -1.99 10.28
C SER A 116 6.81 -2.11 10.97
N SER A 117 6.80 -2.23 12.29
CA SER A 117 7.97 -2.66 13.03
C SER A 117 8.31 -4.06 12.55
N LEU A 118 9.54 -4.26 12.08
CA LEU A 118 10.00 -5.59 11.67
C LEU A 118 9.91 -6.51 12.88
N LEU A 119 9.15 -7.61 12.73
CA LEU A 119 9.12 -8.64 13.76
C LEU A 119 10.47 -9.37 13.76
N PRO A 120 11.03 -9.68 14.94
CA PRO A 120 12.16 -10.59 15.02
C PRO A 120 11.76 -11.98 14.53
N GLN A 121 12.74 -12.81 14.19
CA GLN A 121 12.48 -14.21 13.89
C GLN A 121 11.97 -14.92 15.15
N LEU A 122 10.79 -15.52 15.05
CA LEU A 122 10.13 -16.27 16.12
C LEU A 122 9.80 -17.67 15.64
N LYS A 123 9.83 -18.64 16.55
CA LYS A 123 9.39 -20.02 16.33
C LYS A 123 8.24 -20.35 17.26
N LYS A 124 7.44 -21.34 16.85
CA LYS A 124 6.35 -21.85 17.68
C LYS A 124 6.94 -22.44 18.96
N GLY A 125 6.45 -21.94 20.10
CA GLY A 125 6.88 -22.40 21.42
C GLY A 125 7.96 -21.53 22.06
N ASP A 126 8.47 -20.50 21.38
CA ASP A 126 9.39 -19.55 21.98
C ASP A 126 8.76 -18.87 23.20
N GLU A 127 9.52 -18.82 24.28
CA GLU A 127 9.11 -18.12 25.50
C GLU A 127 9.37 -16.63 25.35
N LEU A 128 8.35 -15.82 25.62
CA LEU A 128 8.44 -14.35 25.55
C LEU A 128 8.42 -13.77 26.97
N ARG A 129 9.33 -12.82 27.22
CA ARG A 129 9.35 -12.04 28.46
C ARG A 129 8.42 -10.84 28.33
N LEU A 130 7.46 -10.72 29.23
CA LEU A 130 6.65 -9.51 29.35
C LEU A 130 7.52 -8.35 29.84
N LEU A 131 7.62 -7.29 29.02
CA LEU A 131 8.37 -6.08 29.37
C LEU A 131 7.48 -5.02 30.04
N GLY A 132 6.22 -4.92 29.63
CA GLY A 132 5.25 -3.96 30.15
C GLY A 132 3.87 -4.17 29.54
N LEU A 133 2.85 -3.63 30.20
CA LEU A 133 1.47 -3.58 29.71
C LEU A 133 1.04 -2.11 29.69
N PHE A 134 0.54 -1.66 28.54
CA PHE A 134 0.10 -0.29 28.32
C PHE A 134 -1.40 -0.31 28.01
N PRO A 135 -2.26 0.07 28.97
CA PRO A 135 -3.70 0.16 28.71
C PRO A 135 -4.00 1.30 27.73
N GLU A 136 -4.67 0.97 26.63
CA GLU A 136 -5.11 1.96 25.65
C GLU A 136 -6.64 1.95 25.53
N GLN A 137 -7.20 3.12 25.27
CA GLN A 137 -8.64 3.30 25.04
C GLN A 137 -8.82 3.98 23.69
N HIS A 138 -9.57 3.33 22.80
CA HIS A 138 -9.96 3.91 21.52
C HIS A 138 -11.39 4.44 21.58
N PHE A 139 -11.62 5.55 20.90
CA PHE A 139 -12.94 6.12 20.68
C PHE A 139 -13.34 5.93 19.22
N THR A 140 -14.61 5.63 18.98
CA THR A 140 -15.15 5.54 17.62
C THR A 140 -15.18 6.93 16.99
N GLN A 141 -14.59 7.06 15.80
CA GLN A 141 -14.69 8.28 15.02
C GLN A 141 -15.98 8.32 14.20
N PRO A 142 -16.59 9.50 13.98
CA PRO A 142 -17.69 9.62 13.04
C PRO A 142 -17.21 9.33 11.60
N PRO A 143 -18.11 8.96 10.69
CA PRO A 143 -17.74 8.72 9.30
C PRO A 143 -17.05 9.96 8.67
N PRO A 144 -16.01 9.76 7.83
CA PRO A 144 -15.35 10.86 7.15
C PRO A 144 -16.31 11.56 6.19
N ARG A 145 -16.12 12.87 5.99
CA ARG A 145 -16.85 13.65 4.99
C ARG A 145 -16.18 13.50 3.63
N PHE A 146 -16.94 13.77 2.56
CA PHE A 146 -16.41 13.82 1.20
C PHE A 146 -15.35 14.92 1.04
N THR A 147 -14.34 14.62 0.23
CA THR A 147 -13.25 15.52 -0.19
C THR A 147 -13.26 15.74 -1.70
#